data_AF-A0ABD5ECK9-F1
#
_entry.id   AF-A0ABD5ECK9-F1
#
_cell.length_a   1.000
_cell.length_b   1.000
_cell.length_c   1.000
_cell.angle_alpha   90.00
_cell.angle_beta   90.00
_cell.angle_gamma   90.00
#
_symmetry.space_group_name_H-M   'P 1'
#
loop_
_entity.id
_entity.type
_entity.pdbx_description
1 polymer ?
#
loop_
_entity_poly.entity_id
_entity_poly.type
_entity_poly.pdbx_seq_one_letter_code
_entity_poly.pdbx_strand_id
1 'polypeptide(L)'
;MVRPLGELEDAVMTRVWKWNRPVTVREVLEDLKLERSIAYTTVMTVMDNLHQKGWVRRESEGRAYRYEAVSTRDAYAASLMNEDWGRSDNRAAALVAFFRMMSADQQEALRDAVRMVQGPETANEPPPANAAPSAGAAPAPAAPAEEAPAEPAPAAEPAPTAEPAPTAEPASSAEPAPADEAPAEPEATTAPAAEAPVAEPEATAEPEPPAPAAPAPPPAPGPADDDGER
;
A
#
# COMPACT_ATOMS: atom_id res chain seq x y z
N MET A 1 12.23 4.15 -5.53
CA MET A 1 11.35 5.21 -5.04
C MET A 1 9.93 4.80 -5.40
N VAL A 2 9.10 4.57 -4.40
CA VAL A 2 7.70 4.21 -4.60
C VAL A 2 7.00 5.48 -5.08
N ARG A 3 6.46 5.47 -6.30
CA ARG A 3 5.74 6.65 -6.79
C ARG A 3 4.30 6.59 -6.27
N PRO A 4 3.84 7.61 -5.52
CA PRO A 4 2.47 7.62 -5.03
C PRO A 4 1.50 7.55 -6.21
N LEU A 5 0.41 6.80 -6.02
CA LEU A 5 -0.65 6.70 -7.00
C LEU A 5 -1.43 8.04 -7.05
N GLY A 6 -1.72 8.50 -8.27
CA GLY A 6 -2.68 9.59 -8.46
C GLY A 6 -4.11 9.15 -8.13
N GLU A 7 -5.05 10.09 -8.05
CA GLU A 7 -6.44 9.80 -7.65
C GLU A 7 -7.12 8.72 -8.49
N LEU A 8 -6.97 8.78 -9.82
CA LEU A 8 -7.55 7.78 -10.71
C LEU A 8 -6.77 6.45 -10.69
N GLU A 9 -5.46 6.50 -10.48
CA GLU A 9 -4.63 5.31 -10.34
C GLU A 9 -4.98 4.54 -9.06
N ASP A 10 -5.17 5.25 -7.94
CA ASP A 10 -5.63 4.69 -6.68
C ASP A 10 -7.04 4.12 -6.80
N ALA A 11 -7.94 4.83 -7.48
CA ALA A 11 -9.29 4.35 -7.76
C ALA A 11 -9.25 3.03 -8.54
N VAL A 12 -8.44 2.94 -9.61
CA VAL A 12 -8.24 1.71 -10.40
C VAL A 12 -7.65 0.60 -9.52
N MET A 13 -6.54 0.85 -8.83
CA MET A 13 -5.86 -0.15 -7.99
C MET A 13 -6.75 -0.66 -6.87
N THR A 14 -7.61 0.20 -6.30
CA THR A 14 -8.62 -0.21 -5.31
C THR A 14 -9.54 -1.30 -5.84
N ARG A 15 -9.96 -1.25 -7.12
CA ARG A 15 -10.77 -2.31 -7.74
C ARG A 15 -9.94 -3.57 -7.98
N VAL A 16 -8.73 -3.41 -8.53
CA VAL A 16 -7.83 -4.53 -8.80
C VAL A 16 -7.53 -5.32 -7.52
N TRP A 17 -7.21 -4.63 -6.43
CA TRP A 17 -7.01 -5.24 -5.11
C TRP A 17 -8.28 -5.89 -4.55
N LYS A 18 -9.44 -5.23 -4.69
CA LYS A 18 -10.72 -5.77 -4.21
C LYS A 18 -11.08 -7.08 -4.90
N TRP A 19 -10.83 -7.20 -6.20
CA TRP A 19 -11.15 -8.42 -6.95
C TRP A 19 -10.13 -9.54 -6.79
N ASN A 20 -8.88 -9.21 -6.45
CA ASN A 20 -7.80 -10.17 -6.19
C ASN A 20 -7.66 -11.25 -7.29
N ARG A 21 -7.81 -10.83 -8.55
CA ARG A 21 -7.67 -11.67 -9.76
C ARG A 21 -7.26 -10.83 -10.97
N PRO A 22 -6.75 -11.45 -12.06
CA PRO A 22 -6.57 -10.77 -13.34
C PRO A 22 -7.86 -10.10 -13.85
N VAL A 23 -7.76 -8.83 -14.23
CA VAL A 23 -8.88 -7.99 -14.69
C VAL A 23 -8.57 -7.29 -16.01
N THR A 24 -9.62 -7.04 -16.78
CA THR A 24 -9.51 -6.32 -18.06
C THR A 24 -9.84 -4.83 -17.88
N VAL A 25 -9.41 -4.02 -18.84
CA VAL A 25 -9.77 -2.58 -18.91
C VAL A 25 -11.28 -2.39 -18.91
N ARG A 26 -12.03 -3.27 -19.61
CA ARG A 26 -13.50 -3.20 -19.64
C ARG A 26 -14.11 -3.45 -18.27
N GLU A 27 -13.65 -4.46 -17.53
CA GLU A 27 -14.17 -4.74 -16.18
C GLU A 27 -13.95 -3.54 -15.25
N VAL A 28 -12.74 -2.97 -15.25
CA VAL A 28 -12.42 -1.77 -14.45
C VAL A 28 -13.27 -0.58 -14.87
N LEU A 29 -13.45 -0.36 -16.18
CA LEU A 29 -14.26 0.73 -16.71
C LEU A 29 -15.71 0.64 -16.23
N GLU A 30 -16.33 -0.54 -16.36
CA GLU A 30 -17.74 -0.72 -16.00
C GLU A 30 -17.98 -0.51 -14.51
N ASP A 31 -17.05 -0.91 -13.64
CA ASP A 31 -17.13 -0.61 -12.19
C ASP A 31 -16.95 0.89 -11.91
N LEU A 32 -15.97 1.54 -12.55
CA LEU A 32 -15.72 2.97 -12.35
C LEU A 32 -16.88 3.85 -12.84
N LYS A 33 -17.57 3.45 -13.91
CA LYS A 33 -18.75 4.14 -14.45
C LYS A 33 -19.90 4.28 -13.45
N LEU A 34 -19.95 3.43 -12.42
CA LEU A 34 -20.95 3.51 -11.36
C LEU A 34 -20.80 4.79 -10.50
N GLU A 35 -19.59 5.34 -10.44
CA GLU A 35 -19.26 6.49 -9.58
C GLU A 35 -18.91 7.75 -10.38
N ARG A 36 -18.44 7.61 -11.63
CA ARG A 36 -17.95 8.73 -12.43
C ARG A 36 -18.14 8.52 -13.93
N SER A 37 -18.36 9.60 -14.68
CA SER A 37 -18.27 9.56 -16.15
C SER A 37 -16.80 9.47 -16.56
N ILE A 38 -16.42 8.40 -17.25
CA ILE A 38 -15.04 8.17 -17.69
C ILE A 38 -15.00 7.42 -19.02
N ALA A 39 -14.10 7.84 -19.91
CA ALA A 39 -13.90 7.20 -21.21
C ALA A 39 -13.03 5.94 -21.10
N TYR A 40 -13.23 5.00 -22.03
CA TYR A 40 -12.46 3.75 -22.10
C TYR A 40 -10.95 4.00 -22.23
N THR A 41 -10.57 4.90 -23.13
CA THR A 41 -9.15 5.22 -23.39
C THR A 41 -8.46 5.82 -22.18
N THR A 42 -9.18 6.53 -21.31
CA THR A 42 -8.65 7.03 -20.03
C THR A 42 -8.29 5.88 -19.11
N VAL A 43 -9.20 4.91 -18.91
CA VAL A 43 -8.91 3.72 -18.08
C VAL A 43 -7.78 2.90 -18.70
N MET A 44 -7.79 2.72 -20.02
CA MET A 44 -6.72 2.03 -20.75
C MET A 44 -5.36 2.67 -20.48
N THR A 45 -5.27 4.01 -20.59
CA THR A 45 -4.03 4.76 -20.38
C THR A 45 -3.56 4.66 -18.93
N VAL A 46 -4.49 4.72 -17.96
CA VAL A 46 -4.17 4.57 -16.54
C VAL A 46 -3.65 3.16 -16.23
N MET A 47 -4.30 2.12 -16.78
CA MET A 47 -3.83 0.74 -16.61
C MET A 47 -2.44 0.53 -17.23
N ASP A 48 -2.17 1.14 -18.39
CA ASP A 48 -0.84 1.08 -19.00
C ASP A 48 0.18 1.79 -18.10
N ASN A 49 -0.10 3.04 -17.66
CA ASN A 49 0.77 3.78 -16.76
C ASN A 49 1.08 3.01 -15.47
N LEU A 50 0.09 2.34 -14.87
CA LEU A 50 0.28 1.46 -13.71
C LEU A 50 1.21 0.30 -14.04
N HIS A 51 1.10 -0.29 -15.23
CA HIS A 51 2.01 -1.33 -15.70
C HIS A 51 3.43 -0.79 -15.91
N GLN A 52 3.63 0.37 -16.55
CA GLN A 52 4.97 0.97 -16.66
C GLN A 52 5.58 1.35 -15.32
N LYS A 53 4.76 1.69 -14.32
CA LYS A 53 5.20 1.92 -12.94
C LYS A 53 5.49 0.63 -12.17
N GLY A 54 5.12 -0.54 -12.72
CA GLY A 54 5.31 -1.85 -12.08
C GLY A 54 4.26 -2.21 -11.03
N TRP A 55 3.14 -1.49 -10.98
CA TRP A 55 2.05 -1.74 -10.01
C TRP A 55 1.17 -2.93 -10.40
N VAL A 56 1.03 -3.15 -11.70
CA VAL A 56 0.31 -4.29 -12.26
C VAL A 56 1.20 -5.01 -13.26
N ARG A 57 1.08 -6.33 -13.32
CA ARG A 57 1.60 -7.15 -14.42
C ARG A 57 0.52 -7.28 -15.48
N ARG A 58 0.89 -7.27 -16.76
CA ARG A 58 -0.07 -7.52 -17.86
C ARG A 58 0.27 -8.79 -18.60
N GLU A 59 -0.75 -9.54 -18.96
CA GLU A 59 -0.67 -10.74 -19.79
C GLU A 59 -1.61 -10.61 -20.99
N SER A 60 -1.16 -11.06 -22.15
CA SER A 60 -2.00 -11.09 -23.36
C SER A 60 -3.02 -12.21 -23.27
N GLU A 61 -4.29 -11.91 -23.50
CA GLU A 61 -5.37 -12.87 -23.62
C GLU A 61 -6.14 -12.60 -24.92
N GLY A 62 -5.78 -13.35 -25.97
CA GLY A 62 -6.33 -13.16 -27.30
C GLY A 62 -6.05 -11.75 -27.84
N ARG A 63 -7.11 -10.94 -27.98
CA ARG A 63 -7.05 -9.55 -28.47
C ARG A 63 -7.03 -8.51 -27.35
N ALA A 64 -7.04 -8.93 -26.08
CA ALA A 64 -7.07 -8.04 -24.93
C ALA A 64 -5.88 -8.30 -23.98
N TYR A 65 -5.69 -7.40 -23.03
CA TYR A 65 -4.76 -7.60 -21.92
C TYR A 65 -5.54 -7.81 -20.62
N ARG A 66 -5.07 -8.75 -19.81
CA ARG A 66 -5.44 -8.87 -18.40
C ARG A 66 -4.34 -8.27 -17.53
N TYR A 67 -4.74 -7.59 -16.48
CA TYR A 67 -3.87 -6.93 -15.52
C TYR A 67 -4.08 -7.53 -14.14
N GLU A 68 -3.00 -7.78 -13.41
CA GLU A 68 -3.04 -8.27 -12.04
C GLU A 68 -2.12 -7.43 -11.16
N ALA A 69 -2.53 -7.15 -9.92
CA ALA A 69 -1.71 -6.40 -8.99
C ALA A 69 -0.42 -7.18 -8.64
N VAL A 70 0.72 -6.48 -8.65
CA VAL A 70 2.03 -7.07 -8.29
C VAL A 70 2.19 -7.18 -6.77
N SER A 71 1.49 -6.32 -6.02
CA SER A 71 1.56 -6.25 -4.56
C SER A 71 0.15 -6.09 -3.98
N THR A 72 -0.05 -6.54 -2.75
CA THR A 72 -1.30 -6.32 -2.00
C THR A 72 -1.44 -4.84 -1.60
N ARG A 73 -2.67 -4.43 -1.26
CA ARG A 73 -2.95 -3.09 -0.72
C ARG A 73 -2.16 -2.81 0.56
N ASP A 74 -2.08 -3.80 1.46
CA ASP A 74 -1.37 -3.66 2.73
C ASP A 74 0.13 -3.49 2.52
N ALA A 75 0.72 -4.28 1.61
CA ALA A 75 2.13 -4.15 1.25
C ALA A 75 2.43 -2.79 0.58
N TYR A 76 1.50 -2.27 -0.25
CA TYR A 76 1.60 -0.92 -0.79
C TYR A 76 1.59 0.14 0.32
N ALA A 77 0.62 0.08 1.24
CA ALA A 77 0.55 1.03 2.36
C ALA A 77 1.82 0.99 3.23
N ALA A 78 2.32 -0.21 3.55
CA ALA A 78 3.57 -0.38 4.27
C ALA A 78 4.77 0.24 3.52
N SER A 79 4.81 0.11 2.19
CA SER A 79 5.88 0.69 1.37
C SER A 79 5.87 2.23 1.41
N LEU A 80 4.68 2.86 1.39
CA LEU A 80 4.55 4.32 1.54
C LEU A 80 5.03 4.78 2.91
N MET A 81 4.57 4.10 3.98
CA MET A 81 5.00 4.42 5.35
C MET A 81 6.52 4.33 5.49
N ASN A 82 7.14 3.27 4.97
CA ASN A 82 8.59 3.09 5.03
C ASN A 82 9.36 4.13 4.21
N GLU A 83 8.81 4.56 3.08
CA GLU A 83 9.48 5.56 2.24
C GLU A 83 9.45 6.95 2.88
N ASP A 84 8.30 7.40 3.38
CA ASP A 84 8.18 8.68 4.09
C ASP A 84 9.02 8.68 5.37
N TRP A 85 9.04 7.55 6.07
CA TRP A 85 9.95 7.31 7.18
C TRP A 85 11.42 7.47 6.78
N GLY A 86 11.82 6.88 5.66
CA GLY A 86 13.18 6.92 5.13
C GLY A 86 13.67 8.33 4.81
N ARG A 87 12.75 9.21 4.38
CA ARG A 87 13.00 10.63 4.05
C ARG A 87 13.17 11.55 5.27
N SER A 88 12.82 11.10 6.47
CA SER A 88 12.92 11.93 7.68
C SER A 88 14.38 12.17 8.10
N ASP A 89 14.74 13.43 8.34
CA ASP A 89 16.05 13.84 8.87
C ASP A 89 16.30 13.32 10.30
N ASN A 90 15.24 13.18 11.10
CA ASN A 90 15.29 12.58 12.42
C ASN A 90 14.22 11.50 12.56
N ARG A 91 14.58 10.31 12.10
CA ARG A 91 13.74 9.11 12.20
C ARG A 91 13.23 8.93 13.62
N ALA A 92 14.08 8.80 14.64
CA ALA A 92 13.62 8.57 16.02
C ALA A 92 12.52 9.55 16.49
N ALA A 93 12.65 10.85 16.20
CA ALA A 93 11.64 11.84 16.55
C ALA A 93 10.32 11.65 15.77
N ALA A 94 10.39 11.31 14.48
CA ALA A 94 9.20 11.03 13.68
C ALA A 94 8.39 9.84 14.21
N LEU A 95 9.03 8.82 14.82
CA LEU A 95 8.33 7.65 15.36
C LEU A 95 7.55 8.05 16.60
N VAL A 96 8.16 8.87 17.47
CA VAL A 96 7.51 9.40 18.66
C VAL A 96 6.32 10.28 18.27
N ALA A 97 6.47 11.13 17.25
CA ALA A 97 5.38 11.95 16.74
C ALA A 97 4.25 11.10 16.13
N PHE A 98 4.59 10.11 15.33
CA PHE A 98 3.63 9.17 14.73
C PHE A 98 2.85 8.41 15.80
N PHE A 99 3.54 7.87 16.81
CA PHE A 99 2.90 7.14 17.91
C PHE A 99 1.94 8.01 18.72
N ARG A 100 2.26 9.30 18.89
CA ARG A 100 1.36 10.28 19.54
C ARG A 100 0.12 10.63 18.71
N MET A 101 0.20 10.51 17.39
CA MET A 101 -0.92 10.79 16.48
C MET A 101 -1.88 9.60 16.34
N MET A 102 -1.43 8.38 16.64
CA MET A 102 -2.25 7.17 16.59
C MET A 102 -3.33 7.13 17.67
N SER A 103 -4.49 6.55 17.33
CA SER A 103 -5.50 6.16 18.32
C SER A 103 -4.99 5.03 19.23
N ALA A 104 -5.68 4.80 20.36
CA ALA A 104 -5.36 3.70 21.26
C ALA A 104 -5.41 2.33 20.54
N ASP A 105 -6.44 2.11 19.72
CA ASP A 105 -6.62 0.88 18.94
C ASP A 105 -5.47 0.67 17.93
N GLN A 106 -5.03 1.74 17.26
CA GLN A 106 -3.90 1.68 16.32
C GLN A 106 -2.58 1.37 17.03
N GLN A 107 -2.36 1.94 18.22
CA GLN A 107 -1.19 1.63 19.03
C GLN A 107 -1.21 0.18 19.52
N GLU A 108 -2.37 -0.34 19.91
CA GLU A 108 -2.53 -1.74 20.32
C GLU A 108 -2.28 -2.71 19.16
N ALA A 109 -2.89 -2.45 18.01
CA ALA A 109 -2.65 -3.23 16.79
C ALA A 109 -1.16 -3.25 16.40
N LEU A 110 -0.44 -2.12 16.54
CA LEU A 110 0.99 -2.06 16.27
C LEU A 110 1.81 -2.87 17.30
N ARG A 111 1.46 -2.81 18.59
CA ARG A 111 2.13 -3.64 19.62
C ARG A 111 1.94 -5.13 19.34
N ASP A 112 0.74 -5.52 18.93
CA ASP A 112 0.43 -6.90 18.57
C ASP A 112 1.20 -7.32 17.31
N ALA A 113 1.26 -6.48 16.28
CA ALA A 113 2.04 -6.73 15.07
C ALA A 113 3.53 -6.92 15.38
N VAL A 114 4.12 -6.08 16.25
CA VAL A 114 5.51 -6.25 16.70
C VAL A 114 5.71 -7.58 17.42
N ARG A 115 4.78 -7.98 18.29
CA ARG A 115 4.83 -9.29 18.98
C ARG A 115 4.76 -10.45 17.97
N MET A 116 3.89 -10.36 16.96
CA MET A 116 3.77 -11.38 15.92
C MET A 116 5.05 -11.53 15.10
N VAL A 117 5.73 -10.42 14.79
CA VAL A 117 6.98 -10.42 14.02
C VAL A 117 8.18 -10.89 14.86
N GLN A 118 8.19 -10.64 16.17
CA GLN A 118 9.27 -11.06 17.07
C GLN A 118 9.23 -12.56 17.42
N GLY A 119 8.09 -13.24 17.26
CA GLY A 119 7.93 -14.67 17.59
C GLY A 119 8.21 -15.00 19.07
N PRO A 120 7.97 -16.24 19.53
CA PRO A 120 8.38 -16.69 20.85
C PRO A 120 9.87 -17.06 20.88
N GLU A 121 10.77 -16.13 20.57
CA GLU A 121 12.23 -16.32 20.74
C GLU A 121 12.87 -15.19 21.54
N THR A 122 12.46 -15.08 22.81
CA THR A 122 13.39 -14.90 23.94
C THR A 122 12.75 -15.50 25.20
N ALA A 123 12.44 -16.80 25.20
CA ALA A 123 12.65 -17.58 26.41
C ALA A 123 14.18 -17.75 26.51
N ASN A 124 14.87 -16.67 26.88
CA ASN A 124 16.28 -16.71 27.22
C ASN A 124 16.37 -17.59 28.47
N GLU A 125 16.71 -18.85 28.23
CA GLU A 125 16.98 -19.86 29.24
C GLU A 125 17.92 -19.24 30.29
N PRO A 126 17.56 -19.23 31.59
CA PRO A 126 18.48 -18.75 32.59
C PRO A 126 19.76 -19.60 32.51
N PRO A 127 20.96 -19.00 32.51
CA PRO A 127 22.18 -19.79 32.49
C PRO A 127 22.19 -20.70 33.73
N PRO A 128 22.52 -22.01 33.62
CA PRO A 128 22.80 -22.79 34.81
C PRO A 128 24.09 -22.27 35.43
N ALA A 129 23.94 -21.32 36.35
CA ALA A 129 25.02 -20.83 37.18
C ALA A 129 25.14 -21.70 38.45
N ASN A 130 26.35 -22.26 38.62
CA ASN A 130 26.92 -22.89 39.82
C ASN A 130 26.49 -24.34 40.11
N ALA A 131 27.33 -25.30 40.50
CA ALA A 131 28.76 -25.40 40.88
C ALA A 131 29.12 -26.91 40.73
N ALA A 132 30.34 -27.38 40.44
CA ALA A 132 31.56 -27.23 41.21
C ALA A 132 32.74 -27.94 40.47
N PRO A 133 34.00 -27.71 40.87
CA PRO A 133 35.19 -27.86 40.04
C PRO A 133 35.90 -29.20 40.21
N SER A 134 36.56 -29.71 39.15
CA SER A 134 37.62 -30.71 39.29
C SER A 134 38.98 -30.01 39.30
N ALA A 135 39.65 -30.14 40.45
CA ALA A 135 41.03 -29.78 40.66
C ALA A 135 41.97 -30.81 40.01
N GLY A 136 43.11 -30.34 39.48
CA GLY A 136 44.30 -31.19 39.31
C GLY A 136 45.18 -30.84 38.12
N ALA A 137 46.25 -30.06 38.38
CA ALA A 137 47.63 -30.23 37.90
C ALA A 137 48.31 -28.92 37.44
N ALA A 138 49.08 -28.36 38.39
CA ALA A 138 50.40 -27.70 38.37
C ALA A 138 51.04 -27.09 37.08
N PRO A 139 52.01 -26.13 37.23
CA PRO A 139 52.21 -25.02 36.30
C PRO A 139 53.62 -24.86 35.66
N ALA A 140 53.66 -24.02 34.60
CA ALA A 140 54.73 -23.09 34.13
C ALA A 140 56.05 -23.65 33.50
N PRO A 141 56.94 -22.84 32.85
CA PRO A 141 56.90 -21.39 32.47
C PRO A 141 57.47 -21.00 31.06
N ALA A 142 57.36 -19.68 30.74
CA ALA A 142 58.27 -18.80 29.94
C ALA A 142 58.44 -19.03 28.42
N ALA A 143 58.61 -18.07 27.50
CA ALA A 143 58.56 -16.60 27.35
C ALA A 143 58.81 -16.34 25.81
N PRO A 144 59.15 -15.11 25.32
CA PRO A 144 58.31 -13.94 25.07
C PRO A 144 58.14 -13.62 23.56
N ALA A 145 57.27 -12.65 23.25
CA ALA A 145 57.12 -12.01 21.94
C ALA A 145 58.06 -10.79 21.83
N GLU A 146 58.69 -10.61 20.68
CA GLU A 146 59.60 -9.51 20.38
C GLU A 146 59.07 -8.66 19.20
N GLU A 147 59.06 -7.34 19.42
CA GLU A 147 58.75 -6.23 18.51
C GLU A 147 59.74 -6.13 17.33
N ALA A 148 59.29 -5.65 16.16
CA ALA A 148 59.81 -4.43 15.51
C ALA A 148 59.24 -4.18 14.09
N PRO A 149 59.20 -2.92 13.61
CA PRO A 149 58.50 -2.45 12.39
C PRO A 149 59.45 -2.09 11.22
N ALA A 150 58.91 -1.85 10.01
CA ALA A 150 59.53 -0.98 8.99
C ALA A 150 58.57 -0.63 7.81
N GLU A 151 58.27 0.67 7.68
CA GLU A 151 57.84 1.42 6.47
C GLU A 151 58.99 1.50 5.40
N PRO A 152 58.89 2.20 4.23
CA PRO A 152 57.80 2.97 3.60
C PRO A 152 57.59 2.79 2.05
N ALA A 153 56.55 3.48 1.54
CA ALA A 153 56.23 4.12 0.22
C ALA A 153 57.28 4.16 -0.95
N PRO A 154 56.98 4.54 -2.24
CA PRO A 154 55.97 5.55 -2.63
C PRO A 154 55.30 5.53 -4.06
N ALA A 155 54.42 6.53 -4.24
CA ALA A 155 54.14 7.34 -5.43
C ALA A 155 53.28 6.80 -6.60
N ALA A 156 52.14 7.46 -6.87
CA ALA A 156 51.98 8.47 -7.94
C ALA A 156 50.52 8.53 -8.49
N GLU A 157 49.90 9.70 -8.35
CA GLU A 157 48.80 10.24 -9.19
C GLU A 157 49.26 10.43 -10.66
N PRO A 158 48.40 10.59 -11.69
CA PRO A 158 47.32 11.59 -11.74
C PRO A 158 46.03 11.28 -12.55
N ALA A 159 45.06 12.20 -12.46
CA ALA A 159 43.85 12.33 -13.30
C ALA A 159 44.13 12.67 -14.78
N PRO A 160 43.13 12.48 -15.68
CA PRO A 160 42.55 13.62 -16.43
C PRO A 160 41.00 13.48 -16.62
N THR A 161 40.19 14.54 -16.46
CA THR A 161 39.77 15.61 -17.43
C THR A 161 38.75 15.20 -18.53
N ALA A 162 37.50 15.67 -18.33
CA ALA A 162 36.46 16.23 -19.23
C ALA A 162 36.15 15.70 -20.67
N GLU A 163 34.84 15.41 -20.89
CA GLU A 163 33.93 15.62 -22.06
C GLU A 163 34.30 15.19 -23.51
N PRO A 164 33.36 15.03 -24.49
CA PRO A 164 31.96 15.48 -24.57
C PRO A 164 30.92 14.42 -25.06
N ALA A 165 29.67 14.85 -25.22
CA ALA A 165 28.49 14.16 -25.74
C ALA A 165 28.66 13.41 -27.09
N PRO A 166 27.69 12.54 -27.45
CA PRO A 166 27.27 12.40 -28.83
C PRO A 166 25.80 12.81 -29.04
N THR A 167 25.62 13.77 -29.93
CA THR A 167 24.43 13.93 -30.77
C THR A 167 24.42 12.80 -31.79
N ALA A 168 23.31 12.06 -31.89
CA ALA A 168 22.95 11.33 -33.11
C ALA A 168 21.41 11.33 -33.25
N GLU A 169 21.00 11.81 -34.41
CA GLU A 169 19.65 12.08 -34.90
C GLU A 169 19.01 10.78 -35.50
N PRO A 170 17.86 10.81 -36.21
CA PRO A 170 16.71 9.95 -35.92
C PRO A 170 16.58 8.72 -36.84
N ALA A 171 15.95 7.65 -36.32
CA ALA A 171 15.29 6.60 -37.11
C ALA A 171 13.83 6.57 -36.66
N SER A 172 12.87 7.08 -37.43
CA SER A 172 12.29 6.50 -38.66
C SER A 172 11.60 5.15 -38.42
N SER A 173 10.26 5.22 -38.45
CA SER A 173 9.30 4.16 -38.75
C SER A 173 9.18 2.99 -37.78
N ALA A 174 8.43 3.20 -36.70
CA ALA A 174 7.65 2.12 -36.10
C ALA A 174 6.21 2.21 -36.65
N GLU A 175 5.84 1.17 -37.38
CA GLU A 175 4.54 0.89 -37.98
C GLU A 175 3.40 1.06 -36.96
N PRO A 176 2.27 1.71 -37.31
CA PRO A 176 1.13 1.79 -36.41
C PRO A 176 0.51 0.39 -36.22
N ALA A 177 0.33 -0.01 -34.98
CA ALA A 177 -0.55 -1.13 -34.64
C ALA A 177 -1.93 -0.90 -35.29
N PRO A 178 -2.60 -1.94 -35.81
CA PRO A 178 -3.87 -1.77 -36.48
C PRO A 178 -4.87 -1.16 -35.50
N ALA A 179 -5.46 -0.04 -35.91
CA ALA A 179 -6.66 0.51 -35.30
C ALA A 179 -7.76 -0.57 -35.40
N ASP A 180 -8.06 -1.22 -34.29
CA ASP A 180 -9.22 -2.09 -34.20
C ASP A 180 -10.45 -1.18 -34.10
N GLU A 181 -11.16 -1.18 -35.22
CA GLU A 181 -12.48 -0.61 -35.46
C GLU A 181 -13.39 -0.82 -34.23
N ALA A 182 -13.63 0.26 -33.49
CA ALA A 182 -14.73 0.29 -32.53
C ALA A 182 -16.03 -0.03 -33.29
N PRO A 183 -16.91 -0.90 -32.79
CA PRO A 183 -18.22 -1.04 -33.41
C PRO A 183 -18.91 0.32 -33.36
N ALA A 184 -19.35 0.80 -34.52
CA ALA A 184 -20.03 2.06 -34.71
C ALA A 184 -21.17 2.22 -33.68
N GLU A 185 -21.00 3.16 -32.76
CA GLU A 185 -22.10 3.68 -31.96
C GLU A 185 -23.01 4.51 -32.89
N PRO A 186 -24.34 4.37 -32.81
CA PRO A 186 -25.24 5.18 -33.61
C PRO A 186 -25.14 6.66 -33.19
N GLU A 187 -25.09 7.52 -34.21
CA GLU A 187 -24.80 8.95 -34.16
C GLU A 187 -25.51 9.70 -33.02
N ALA A 188 -24.72 10.23 -32.09
CA ALA A 188 -25.15 11.31 -31.21
C ALA A 188 -24.71 12.65 -31.82
N THR A 189 -25.72 13.46 -32.11
CA THR A 189 -25.66 14.76 -32.77
C THR A 189 -24.67 15.73 -32.11
N THR A 190 -24.02 16.55 -32.93
CA THR A 190 -23.17 17.67 -32.51
C THR A 190 -24.02 18.80 -31.90
N ALA A 191 -23.65 19.29 -30.72
CA ALA A 191 -23.85 20.68 -30.27
C ALA A 191 -23.09 20.95 -28.95
N PRO A 192 -22.72 22.22 -28.65
CA PRO A 192 -21.36 22.57 -28.26
C PRO A 192 -21.16 22.91 -26.76
N ALA A 193 -19.89 23.06 -26.39
CA ALA A 193 -19.44 23.71 -25.16
C ALA A 193 -20.15 25.05 -24.94
N ALA A 194 -20.81 25.17 -23.78
CA ALA A 194 -21.33 26.43 -23.26
C ALA A 194 -20.94 26.54 -21.78
N GLU A 195 -20.26 27.64 -21.50
CA GLU A 195 -19.88 28.15 -20.19
C GLU A 195 -21.08 28.84 -19.51
N ALA A 196 -20.98 29.01 -18.18
CA ALA A 196 -21.79 29.81 -17.25
C ALA A 196 -22.92 29.09 -16.46
N PRO A 197 -23.35 29.61 -15.28
CA PRO A 197 -22.61 30.25 -14.19
C PRO A 197 -22.92 29.61 -12.80
N VAL A 198 -22.19 30.07 -11.78
CA VAL A 198 -22.38 29.78 -10.35
C VAL A 198 -23.80 30.09 -9.88
N ALA A 199 -24.46 29.11 -9.26
CA ALA A 199 -25.62 29.31 -8.38
C ALA A 199 -25.59 28.27 -7.25
N GLU A 200 -25.41 28.73 -6.02
CA GLU A 200 -25.77 28.04 -4.77
C GLU A 200 -26.85 28.89 -4.08
N PRO A 201 -27.60 28.38 -3.08
CA PRO A 201 -28.22 27.05 -2.98
C PRO A 201 -29.70 27.14 -2.55
N GLU A 202 -30.57 26.22 -2.98
CA GLU A 202 -31.88 25.99 -2.33
C GLU A 202 -31.82 24.73 -1.47
N ALA A 203 -31.99 24.95 -0.17
CA ALA A 203 -32.10 23.93 0.86
C ALA A 203 -33.34 23.05 0.61
N THR A 204 -33.12 21.85 0.09
CA THR A 204 -34.15 20.80 0.08
C THR A 204 -34.02 20.02 1.39
N ALA A 205 -35.03 20.14 2.24
CA ALA A 205 -35.15 19.42 3.49
C ALA A 205 -35.11 17.90 3.26
N GLU A 206 -34.20 17.21 3.96
CA GLU A 206 -34.22 15.76 4.12
C GLU A 206 -35.56 15.32 4.75
N PRO A 207 -36.16 14.21 4.29
CA PRO A 207 -37.29 13.61 4.99
C PRO A 207 -36.81 13.00 6.32
N GLU A 208 -37.47 13.42 7.41
CA GLU A 208 -37.28 12.94 8.78
C GLU A 208 -37.43 11.40 8.85
N PRO A 209 -36.53 10.67 9.52
CA PRO A 209 -36.66 9.22 9.67
C PRO A 209 -37.89 8.86 10.53
N PRO A 210 -38.60 7.76 10.23
CA PRO A 210 -39.79 7.39 10.98
C PRO A 210 -39.45 7.07 12.44
N ALA A 211 -40.25 7.60 13.36
CA ALA A 211 -40.14 7.36 14.80
C ALA A 211 -40.14 5.86 15.13
N PRO A 212 -39.36 5.42 16.14
CA PRO A 212 -39.32 4.01 16.53
C PRO A 212 -40.68 3.55 17.05
N ALA A 213 -41.12 2.38 16.59
CA ALA A 213 -42.36 1.74 17.00
C ALA A 213 -42.42 1.59 18.53
N ALA A 214 -43.51 2.06 19.14
CA ALA A 214 -43.76 1.92 20.57
C ALA A 214 -43.74 0.44 20.99
N PRO A 215 -43.16 0.08 22.15
CA PRO A 215 -43.15 -1.29 22.63
C PRO A 215 -44.57 -1.79 22.91
N ALA A 216 -44.84 -3.05 22.53
CA ALA A 216 -46.13 -3.70 22.74
C ALA A 216 -46.52 -3.70 24.25
N PRO A 217 -47.82 -3.50 24.58
CA PRO A 217 -48.27 -3.56 25.96
C PRO A 217 -48.08 -4.97 26.55
N PRO A 218 -47.78 -5.09 27.86
CA PRO A 218 -47.63 -6.39 28.50
C PRO A 218 -48.96 -7.16 28.48
N PRO A 219 -48.94 -8.51 28.41
CA PRO A 219 -50.15 -9.31 28.43
C PRO A 219 -50.91 -9.12 29.75
N ALA A 220 -52.25 -9.07 29.65
CA ALA A 220 -53.13 -8.96 30.81
C ALA A 220 -52.92 -10.13 31.78
N PRO A 221 -52.99 -9.91 33.11
CA PRO A 221 -52.88 -10.98 34.08
C PRO A 221 -54.03 -11.99 33.90
N GLY A 222 -53.67 -13.27 33.80
CA GLY A 222 -54.63 -14.37 33.79
C GLY A 222 -55.40 -14.45 35.12
N PRO A 223 -56.59 -15.06 35.13
CA PRO A 223 -57.41 -15.17 36.34
C PRO A 223 -56.63 -15.91 37.43
N ALA A 224 -56.55 -15.30 38.62
CA ALA A 224 -56.01 -15.92 39.81
C ALA A 224 -56.96 -17.06 40.23
N ASP A 225 -56.43 -18.29 40.26
CA ASP A 225 -57.08 -19.41 40.90
C ASP A 225 -57.20 -19.14 42.41
N ASP A 226 -58.45 -19.11 42.85
CA ASP A 226 -58.91 -19.03 44.23
C ASP A 226 -58.68 -20.39 44.90
N ASP A 227 -57.51 -20.59 45.49
CA ASP A 227 -57.28 -21.69 46.43
C ASP A 227 -57.51 -21.18 47.86
N GLY A 228 -58.70 -21.49 48.36
CA GLY A 228 -59.13 -21.16 49.71
C GLY A 228 -58.41 -21.97 50.78
N GLU A 229 -57.91 -21.27 51.80
CA GLU A 229 -57.70 -21.85 53.12
C GLU A 229 -58.32 -20.94 54.20
N ARG A 230 -59.49 -21.38 54.65
CA ARG A 230 -60.12 -21.29 55.99
C ARG A 230 -60.40 -19.94 56.65
#